data_AF-A0AA39SRA2-F1
#
_entry.id   AF-A0AA39SRA2-F1
#
_cell.length_a   1.000
_cell.length_b   1.000
_cell.length_c   1.000
_cell.angle_alpha   90.00
_cell.angle_beta   90.00
_cell.angle_gamma   90.00
#
_symmetry.space_group_name_H-M   'P 1'
#
loop_
_entity.id
_entity.type
_entity.pdbx_description
1 polymer ?
#
loop_
_entity_poly.entity_id
_entity_poly.type
_entity_poly.pdbx_seq_one_letter_code
_entity_poly.pdbx_strand_id
1 'polypeptide(L)'
;MVTFIDDYSRRCWVYPIKRKLDVFEVFKASKARVELDSGKKIKCLRTDNGREYTDGEFFAFCKQEGIERQFTVTYTPQQNGVAERMNRTLAERIRAMLRIAGLSNSFWAEAAKIACYVINRSPSIAIELKTPMEIWTGKPADYSNLHSLGCPVYVMYNAQERTKLDPKSRRCIFLGYADGVKGYRLWDPTAHKVVISRDVIFVEDQL
;
A
#
# COMPACT_ATOMS: atom_id res chain seq x y z
N MET A 1 1.96 3.56 -10.18
CA MET A 1 1.01 3.39 -9.05
C MET A 1 0.10 4.59 -9.00
N VAL A 2 -1.10 4.43 -8.46
CA VAL A 2 -1.98 5.54 -8.08
C VAL A 2 -2.09 5.59 -6.56
N THR A 3 -2.22 6.79 -6.01
CA THR A 3 -2.39 7.03 -4.59
C THR A 3 -3.69 7.77 -4.35
N PHE A 4 -4.45 7.32 -3.36
CA PHE A 4 -5.60 8.06 -2.85
C PHE A 4 -5.32 8.42 -1.40
N ILE A 5 -5.67 9.63 -1.01
CA ILE A 5 -5.38 10.16 0.32
C ILE A 5 -6.65 10.82 0.84
N ASP A 6 -7.05 10.43 2.04
CA ASP A 6 -8.12 11.11 2.75
C ASP A 6 -7.57 12.42 3.35
N ASP A 7 -8.21 13.55 3.02
CA ASP A 7 -7.70 14.87 3.39
C ASP A 7 -7.79 15.11 4.90
N TYR A 8 -8.77 14.51 5.57
CA TYR A 8 -8.98 14.66 7.01
C TYR A 8 -7.99 13.82 7.83
N SER A 9 -8.01 12.49 7.65
CA SER A 9 -7.19 11.55 8.42
C SER A 9 -5.75 11.45 7.93
N ARG A 10 -5.45 11.96 6.73
CA ARG A 10 -4.18 11.74 6.02
C ARG A 10 -3.91 10.27 5.69
N ARG A 11 -4.91 9.39 5.83
CA ARG A 11 -4.77 7.98 5.47
C ARG A 11 -4.52 7.88 3.98
N CYS A 12 -3.49 7.12 3.62
CA CYS A 12 -3.07 6.90 2.25
C CYS A 12 -3.39 5.46 1.82
N TRP A 13 -3.78 5.28 0.57
CA TRP A 13 -3.88 4.00 -0.10
C TRP A 13 -3.01 4.03 -1.35
N VAL A 14 -2.24 2.96 -1.57
CA VAL A 14 -1.37 2.79 -2.74
C VAL A 14 -1.87 1.60 -3.56
N TYR A 15 -2.08 1.83 -4.85
CA TYR A 15 -2.45 0.78 -5.80
C TYR A 15 -1.41 0.72 -6.93
N PRO A 16 -0.61 -0.36 -7.01
CA PRO A 16 0.20 -0.63 -8.19
C PRO A 16 -0.70 -0.82 -9.41
N ILE A 17 -0.45 -0.07 -10.48
CA ILE A 17 -1.21 -0.12 -11.74
C ILE A 17 -0.23 -0.30 -12.89
N LYS A 18 -0.66 -1.01 -13.93
CA LYS A 18 0.16 -1.23 -15.13
C LYS A 18 0.04 -0.07 -16.11
N ARG A 19 -1.17 0.46 -16.31
CA ARG A 19 -1.44 1.56 -17.24
C ARG A 19 -2.12 2.71 -16.50
N LYS A 20 -1.88 3.95 -16.95
CA LYS A 20 -2.56 5.13 -16.41
C LYS A 20 -4.08 5.08 -16.60
N LEU A 21 -4.55 4.44 -17.66
CA LEU A 21 -5.99 4.28 -17.93
C LEU A 21 -6.70 3.38 -16.90
N ASP A 22 -5.97 2.55 -16.16
CA ASP A 22 -6.57 1.65 -15.15
C ASP A 22 -7.00 2.42 -13.88
N VAL A 23 -6.69 3.71 -13.78
CA VAL A 23 -6.98 4.56 -12.60
C VAL A 23 -8.49 4.63 -12.31
N PHE A 24 -9.34 4.67 -13.34
CA PHE A 24 -10.79 4.76 -13.14
C PHE A 24 -11.37 3.52 -12.47
N GLU A 25 -11.01 2.32 -12.96
CA GLU A 25 -11.45 1.06 -12.35
C GLU A 25 -10.93 0.91 -10.92
N VAL A 26 -9.67 1.29 -10.69
CA VAL A 26 -9.08 1.28 -9.35
C VAL A 26 -9.76 2.28 -8.42
N PHE A 27 -10.17 3.44 -8.92
CA PHE A 27 -10.94 4.42 -8.15
C PHE A 27 -12.32 3.86 -7.75
N LYS A 28 -13.06 3.22 -8.67
CA LYS A 28 -14.37 2.60 -8.35
C LYS A 28 -14.24 1.55 -7.24
N ALA A 29 -13.27 0.65 -7.36
CA ALA A 29 -13.01 -0.37 -6.35
C ALA A 29 -12.58 0.25 -5.01
N SER A 30 -11.70 1.26 -5.04
CA SER A 30 -11.25 1.97 -3.84
C SER A 30 -12.39 2.73 -3.17
N LYS A 31 -13.25 3.41 -3.92
CA LYS A 31 -14.43 4.13 -3.41
C LYS A 31 -15.33 3.17 -2.64
N ALA A 32 -15.77 2.08 -3.28
CA ALA A 32 -16.67 1.11 -2.67
C ALA A 32 -16.11 0.58 -1.35
N ARG A 33 -14.80 0.27 -1.32
CA ARG A 33 -14.13 -0.21 -0.11
C ARG A 33 -14.04 0.86 0.98
N VAL A 34 -13.58 2.06 0.64
CA VAL A 34 -13.34 3.15 1.59
C VAL A 34 -14.64 3.65 2.22
N GLU A 35 -15.70 3.76 1.43
CA GLU A 35 -17.01 4.18 1.94
C GLU A 35 -17.63 3.13 2.85
N LEU A 36 -17.51 1.85 2.50
CA LEU A 36 -17.98 0.75 3.34
C LEU A 36 -17.18 0.67 4.66
N ASP A 37 -15.86 0.77 4.58
CA ASP A 37 -14.97 0.69 5.75
C ASP A 37 -15.15 1.87 6.71
N SER A 38 -15.50 3.06 6.21
CA SER A 38 -15.68 4.26 7.05
C SER A 38 -17.13 4.54 7.44
N GLY A 39 -18.11 3.96 6.75
CA GLY A 39 -19.51 4.37 6.83
C GLY A 39 -19.78 5.79 6.32
N LYS A 40 -18.84 6.41 5.59
CA LYS A 40 -18.94 7.78 5.08
C LYS A 40 -18.83 7.80 3.55
N LYS A 41 -19.60 8.65 2.90
CA LYS A 41 -19.50 8.85 1.44
C LYS A 41 -18.38 9.81 1.07
N ILE A 42 -17.70 9.52 -0.05
CA ILE A 42 -16.76 10.46 -0.68
C ILE A 42 -17.59 11.59 -1.28
N LYS A 43 -17.36 12.81 -0.79
CA LYS A 43 -18.09 14.01 -1.25
C LYS A 43 -17.35 14.78 -2.33
N CYS A 44 -16.03 14.80 -2.25
CA CYS A 44 -15.18 15.57 -3.13
C CYS A 44 -13.96 14.73 -3.53
N LEU A 45 -13.60 14.79 -4.80
CA LEU A 45 -12.38 14.23 -5.33
C LEU A 45 -11.54 15.35 -5.95
N ARG A 46 -10.40 15.64 -5.32
CA ARG A 46 -9.40 16.58 -5.83
C ARG A 46 -8.31 15.83 -6.61
N THR A 47 -8.09 16.22 -7.86
CA THR A 47 -7.03 15.65 -8.71
C THR A 47 -6.26 16.76 -9.42
N ASP A 48 -5.08 16.44 -9.94
CA ASP A 48 -4.43 17.30 -10.92
C ASP A 48 -5.20 17.30 -12.26
N ASN A 49 -4.74 18.12 -13.21
CA ASN A 49 -5.27 18.16 -14.58
C ASN A 49 -4.75 17.00 -15.44
N GLY A 50 -4.35 15.88 -14.84
CA GLY A 50 -3.92 14.68 -15.56
C GLY A 50 -5.03 14.16 -16.45
N ARG A 51 -4.69 13.78 -17.69
CA ARG A 51 -5.68 13.34 -18.69
C ARG A 51 -6.44 12.09 -18.25
N GLU A 52 -5.79 11.24 -17.44
CA GLU A 52 -6.40 10.07 -16.79
C GLU A 52 -7.60 10.39 -15.88
N TYR A 53 -7.74 11.65 -15.46
CA TYR A 53 -8.80 12.12 -14.57
C TYR A 53 -9.85 12.99 -15.29
N THR A 54 -9.61 13.30 -16.57
CA THR A 54 -10.46 14.14 -17.42
C THR A 54 -11.23 13.33 -18.47
N ASP A 55 -11.00 12.02 -18.59
CA ASP A 55 -11.77 11.15 -19.46
C ASP A 55 -13.27 11.18 -19.07
N GLY A 56 -14.13 11.32 -20.08
CA GLY A 56 -15.55 11.63 -19.89
C GLY A 56 -16.30 10.61 -19.02
N GLU A 57 -15.91 9.33 -19.06
CA GLU A 57 -16.50 8.28 -18.22
C GLU A 57 -16.24 8.50 -16.73
N PHE A 58 -15.02 8.93 -16.36
CA PHE A 58 -14.68 9.23 -14.97
C PHE A 58 -15.54 10.40 -14.48
N PHE A 59 -15.61 11.47 -15.27
CA PHE A 59 -16.41 12.64 -14.94
C PHE A 59 -17.92 12.30 -14.83
N ALA A 60 -18.45 11.52 -15.77
CA ALA A 60 -19.84 11.08 -15.77
C ALA A 60 -20.15 10.23 -14.52
N PHE A 61 -19.27 9.31 -14.16
CA PHE A 61 -19.40 8.49 -12.96
C PHE A 61 -19.42 9.36 -11.69
N CYS A 62 -18.50 10.31 -11.54
CA CYS A 62 -18.50 11.20 -10.38
C CYS A 62 -19.77 12.04 -10.30
N LYS A 63 -20.26 12.55 -11.44
CA LYS A 63 -21.54 13.27 -11.49
C LYS A 63 -22.71 12.39 -11.08
N GLN A 64 -22.75 11.14 -11.53
CA GLN A 64 -23.79 10.17 -11.18
C GLN A 64 -23.78 9.84 -9.68
N GLU A 65 -22.59 9.68 -9.10
CA GLU A 65 -22.42 9.40 -7.66
C GLU A 65 -22.58 10.64 -6.77
N GLY A 66 -22.71 11.83 -7.36
CA GLY A 66 -22.79 13.11 -6.64
C GLY A 66 -21.46 13.56 -6.02
N ILE A 67 -20.33 13.09 -6.56
CA ILE A 67 -18.98 13.48 -6.13
C ILE A 67 -18.58 14.78 -6.82
N GLU A 68 -18.29 15.80 -6.02
CA GLU A 68 -17.74 17.06 -6.51
C GLU A 68 -16.32 16.84 -7.05
N ARG A 69 -16.06 17.28 -8.29
CA ARG A 69 -14.73 17.21 -8.90
C ARG A 69 -14.03 18.54 -8.75
N GLN A 70 -12.91 18.52 -8.03
CA GLN A 70 -12.02 19.66 -7.89
C GLN A 70 -10.74 19.40 -8.67
N PHE A 71 -10.46 20.25 -9.64
CA PHE A 71 -9.23 20.21 -10.41
C PHE A 71 -8.30 21.31 -9.95
N THR A 72 -7.02 21.03 -9.83
CA THR A 72 -6.04 22.08 -9.52
C THR A 72 -5.89 23.04 -10.68
N VAL A 73 -5.79 24.34 -10.38
CA VAL A 73 -5.50 25.35 -11.39
C VAL A 73 -4.10 25.11 -11.95
N THR A 74 -3.95 25.19 -13.27
CA THR A 74 -2.66 25.06 -13.95
C THR A 74 -1.64 26.02 -13.33
N TYR A 75 -0.41 25.56 -13.11
CA TYR A 75 0.67 26.30 -12.44
C TYR A 75 0.49 26.58 -10.93
N THR A 76 -0.50 25.95 -10.27
CA THR A 76 -0.67 26.02 -8.79
C THR A 76 -0.54 24.65 -8.09
N PRO A 77 0.64 24.00 -8.15
CA PRO A 77 0.85 22.66 -7.55
C PRO A 77 0.55 22.61 -6.05
N GLN A 78 0.57 23.76 -5.35
CA GLN A 78 0.23 23.89 -3.94
C GLN A 78 -1.19 23.38 -3.63
N GLN A 79 -2.13 23.48 -4.58
CA GLN A 79 -3.51 22.99 -4.42
C GLN A 79 -3.60 21.46 -4.32
N ASN A 80 -2.63 20.73 -4.89
CA ASN A 80 -2.49 19.27 -4.76
C ASN A 80 -1.36 18.88 -3.79
N GLY A 81 -0.88 19.83 -2.96
CA GLY A 81 0.33 19.65 -2.18
C GLY A 81 0.30 18.47 -1.21
N VAL A 82 -0.89 18.03 -0.78
CA VAL A 82 -1.05 16.82 0.06
C VAL A 82 -0.65 15.57 -0.73
N ALA A 83 -1.20 15.39 -1.93
CA ALA A 83 -0.92 14.23 -2.76
C ALA A 83 0.52 14.25 -3.28
N GLU A 84 1.01 15.41 -3.72
CA GLU A 84 2.39 15.55 -4.18
C GLU A 84 3.41 15.24 -3.08
N ARG A 85 3.22 15.79 -1.87
CA ARG A 85 4.10 15.49 -0.73
C ARG A 85 4.08 14.01 -0.38
N MET A 86 2.89 13.40 -0.33
CA MET A 86 2.76 11.96 -0.02
C MET A 86 3.44 11.10 -1.09
N ASN A 87 3.28 11.44 -2.37
CA ASN A 87 3.94 10.73 -3.46
C ASN A 87 5.46 10.83 -3.38
N ARG A 88 6.00 12.00 -3.02
CA ARG A 88 7.43 12.17 -2.76
C ARG A 88 7.91 11.34 -1.58
N THR A 89 7.20 11.39 -0.44
CA THR A 89 7.52 10.58 0.74
C THR A 89 7.50 9.09 0.45
N LEU A 90 6.50 8.61 -0.31
CA LEU A 90 6.43 7.21 -0.74
C LEU A 90 7.64 6.86 -1.62
N ALA A 91 7.98 7.68 -2.61
CA ALA A 91 9.12 7.42 -3.50
C ALA A 91 10.45 7.34 -2.73
N GLU A 92 10.68 8.23 -1.76
CA GLU A 92 11.85 8.21 -0.89
C GLU A 92 11.90 6.94 -0.02
N ARG A 93 10.79 6.59 0.64
CA ARG A 93 10.70 5.38 1.48
C ARG A 93 10.87 4.11 0.66
N ILE A 94 10.28 4.01 -0.53
CA ILE A 94 10.42 2.85 -1.43
C ILE A 94 11.90 2.65 -1.79
N ARG A 95 12.59 3.72 -2.21
CA ARG A 95 14.02 3.65 -2.55
C ARG A 95 14.87 3.21 -1.36
N ALA A 96 14.61 3.77 -0.18
CA ALA A 96 15.34 3.43 1.04
C ALA A 96 15.10 1.96 1.44
N MET A 97 13.83 1.52 1.48
CA MET A 97 13.45 0.16 1.84
C MET A 97 14.06 -0.88 0.91
N LEU A 98 14.01 -0.66 -0.41
CA LEU A 98 14.63 -1.58 -1.37
C LEU A 98 16.15 -1.68 -1.19
N ARG A 99 16.81 -0.53 -0.96
CA ARG A 99 18.26 -0.49 -0.75
C ARG A 99 18.69 -1.20 0.52
N ILE A 100 17.99 -0.98 1.63
CA ILE A 100 18.26 -1.66 2.90
C ILE A 100 18.00 -3.16 2.76
N ALA A 101 16.90 -3.55 2.11
CA ALA A 101 16.54 -4.94 1.89
C ALA A 101 17.44 -5.69 0.88
N GLY A 102 18.35 -5.01 0.19
CA GLY A 102 19.13 -5.59 -0.91
C GLY A 102 18.26 -6.11 -2.08
N LEU A 103 17.03 -5.62 -2.22
CA LEU A 103 16.08 -6.07 -3.24
C LEU A 103 16.19 -5.23 -4.52
N SER A 104 16.01 -5.88 -5.67
CA SER A 104 15.98 -5.20 -6.96
C SER A 104 14.76 -4.29 -7.12
N ASN A 105 14.85 -3.34 -8.04
CA ASN A 105 13.74 -2.41 -8.34
C ASN A 105 12.47 -3.12 -8.83
N SER A 106 12.52 -4.39 -9.26
CA SER A 106 11.31 -5.14 -9.64
C SER A 106 10.36 -5.36 -8.45
N PHE A 107 10.84 -5.27 -7.21
CA PHE A 107 10.03 -5.39 -6.00
C PHE A 107 9.42 -4.06 -5.53
N TRP A 108 9.50 -2.99 -6.33
CA TRP A 108 9.00 -1.66 -5.96
C TRP A 108 7.55 -1.65 -5.50
N ALA A 109 6.69 -2.49 -6.09
CA ALA A 109 5.27 -2.55 -5.77
C ALA A 109 5.03 -3.08 -4.34
N GLU A 110 5.83 -4.06 -3.91
CA GLU A 110 5.77 -4.61 -2.55
C GLU A 110 6.31 -3.59 -1.53
N ALA A 111 7.44 -2.95 -1.87
CA ALA A 111 7.98 -1.85 -1.08
C ALA A 111 6.99 -0.68 -0.93
N ALA A 112 6.23 -0.37 -1.98
CA ALA A 112 5.22 0.68 -1.95
C ALA A 112 4.06 0.35 -1.00
N LYS A 113 3.60 -0.91 -0.99
CA LYS A 113 2.58 -1.39 -0.05
C LYS A 113 3.07 -1.33 1.39
N ILE A 114 4.30 -1.78 1.67
CA ILE A 114 4.89 -1.69 3.02
C ILE A 114 5.09 -0.23 3.43
N ALA A 115 5.63 0.63 2.55
CA ALA A 115 5.80 2.04 2.84
C ALA A 115 4.47 2.70 3.22
N CYS A 116 3.39 2.42 2.48
CA CYS A 116 2.05 2.88 2.79
C CYS A 116 1.54 2.35 4.15
N TYR A 117 1.74 1.05 4.41
CA TYR A 117 1.36 0.42 5.68
C TYR A 117 2.02 1.09 6.89
N VAL A 118 3.32 1.39 6.76
CA VAL A 118 4.13 2.09 7.78
C VAL A 118 3.68 3.54 7.92
N ILE A 119 3.51 4.28 6.81
CA ILE A 119 3.04 5.68 6.83
C ILE A 119 1.72 5.80 7.60
N ASN A 120 0.77 4.92 7.34
CA ASN A 120 -0.54 4.96 8.01
C ASN A 120 -0.46 4.65 9.51
N ARG A 121 0.64 4.08 9.99
CA ARG A 121 0.92 3.79 11.40
C ARG A 121 2.04 4.67 11.97
N SER A 122 2.50 5.66 11.22
CA SER A 122 3.51 6.61 11.70
C SER A 122 2.82 7.87 12.22
N PRO A 123 3.31 8.47 13.31
CA PRO A 123 2.91 9.80 13.73
C PRO A 123 3.06 10.82 12.59
N SER A 124 2.11 11.74 12.47
CA SER A 124 2.15 12.79 11.46
C SER A 124 1.90 14.16 12.07
N ILE A 125 2.78 15.12 11.78
CA ILE A 125 2.67 16.51 12.25
C ILE A 125 1.36 17.14 11.77
N ALA A 126 0.87 16.77 10.58
CA ALA A 126 -0.35 17.32 10.00
C ALA A 126 -1.64 16.94 10.77
N ILE A 127 -1.55 15.98 11.70
CA ILE A 127 -2.66 15.48 12.52
C ILE A 127 -2.25 15.37 13.99
N GLU A 128 -1.50 16.38 14.49
CA GLU A 128 -1.13 16.50 15.91
C GLU A 128 -0.39 15.28 16.46
N LEU A 129 0.52 14.70 15.66
CA LEU A 129 1.31 13.51 15.99
C LEU A 129 0.49 12.22 16.21
N LYS A 130 -0.80 12.22 15.88
CA LYS A 130 -1.58 10.98 15.77
C LYS A 130 -1.18 10.22 14.50
N THR A 131 -1.51 8.93 14.44
CA THR A 131 -1.34 8.14 13.22
C THR A 131 -2.56 8.27 12.30
N PRO A 132 -2.39 8.21 10.96
CA PRO A 132 -3.54 8.22 10.06
C PRO A 132 -4.54 7.09 10.31
N MET A 133 -4.06 5.91 10.73
CA MET A 133 -4.91 4.78 11.09
C MET A 133 -5.76 5.08 12.33
N GLU A 134 -5.21 5.76 13.34
CA GLU A 134 -5.94 6.19 14.53
C GLU A 134 -7.06 7.17 14.20
N ILE A 135 -6.77 8.19 13.40
CA ILE A 135 -7.80 9.16 12.99
C ILE A 135 -8.89 8.48 12.16
N TRP A 136 -8.50 7.54 11.29
CA TRP A 136 -9.45 6.85 10.42
C TRP A 136 -10.35 5.87 11.18
N THR A 137 -9.79 5.07 12.08
CA THR A 137 -10.50 3.97 12.75
C THR A 137 -11.04 4.33 14.14
N GLY A 138 -10.55 5.43 14.72
CA GLY A 138 -10.79 5.78 16.12
C GLY A 138 -10.08 4.86 17.13
N LYS A 139 -9.18 3.97 16.67
CA LYS A 139 -8.48 2.99 17.50
C LYS A 139 -6.96 3.15 17.37
N PRO A 140 -6.18 2.91 18.45
CA PRO A 140 -4.73 2.86 18.38
C PRO A 140 -4.21 1.97 17.25
N ALA A 141 -3.10 2.38 16.62
CA ALA A 141 -2.46 1.57 15.60
C ALA A 141 -1.90 0.27 16.21
N ASP A 142 -2.19 -0.87 15.57
CA ASP A 142 -1.57 -2.16 15.91
C ASP A 142 -0.24 -2.33 15.17
N TYR A 143 0.82 -2.62 15.94
CA TYR A 143 2.19 -2.83 15.49
C TYR A 143 2.66 -4.28 15.62
N SER A 144 1.85 -5.20 16.17
CA SER A 144 2.27 -6.58 16.45
C SER A 144 2.69 -7.37 15.21
N ASN A 145 2.21 -6.95 14.03
CA ASN A 145 2.55 -7.59 12.76
C ASN A 145 3.58 -6.80 11.95
N LEU A 146 4.20 -5.76 12.52
CA LEU A 146 5.13 -4.91 11.79
C LEU A 146 6.47 -5.61 11.60
N HIS A 147 6.85 -5.86 10.35
CA HIS A 147 8.12 -6.45 9.98
C HIS A 147 8.83 -5.64 8.89
N SER A 148 10.16 -5.69 8.90
CA SER A 148 11.02 -4.99 7.93
C SER A 148 11.02 -5.70 6.58
N LEU A 149 10.77 -4.96 5.48
CA LEU A 149 10.94 -5.47 4.11
C LEU A 149 12.34 -6.06 3.95
N GLY A 150 12.45 -7.22 3.30
CA GLY A 150 13.75 -7.86 3.10
C GLY A 150 14.17 -8.79 4.24
N CYS A 151 13.45 -8.79 5.37
CA CYS A 151 13.76 -9.67 6.49
C CYS A 151 13.80 -11.14 6.05
N PRO A 152 14.89 -11.87 6.37
CA PRO A 152 14.93 -13.32 6.20
C PRO A 152 13.84 -13.99 7.04
N VAL A 153 13.07 -14.87 6.41
CA VAL A 153 12.04 -15.66 7.09
C VAL A 153 12.20 -17.14 6.79
N TYR A 154 11.79 -17.98 7.72
CA TYR A 154 11.70 -19.42 7.51
C TYR A 154 10.25 -19.86 7.44
N VAL A 155 9.93 -20.58 6.37
CA VAL A 155 8.59 -21.14 6.11
C VAL A 155 8.68 -22.64 6.17
N MET A 156 7.82 -23.29 6.95
CA MET A 156 7.76 -24.74 6.99
C MET A 156 7.19 -25.30 5.68
N TYR A 157 7.76 -26.40 5.19
CA TYR A 157 7.16 -27.15 4.10
C TYR A 157 5.89 -27.86 4.57
N ASN A 158 4.90 -27.99 3.68
CA ASN A 158 3.74 -28.81 3.99
C ASN A 158 4.20 -30.28 4.14
N ALA A 159 3.59 -31.02 5.07
CA ALA A 159 3.96 -32.42 5.30
C ALA A 159 3.83 -33.30 4.05
N GLN A 160 2.96 -32.93 3.11
CA GLN A 160 2.72 -33.60 1.84
C GLN A 160 3.79 -33.28 0.77
N GLU A 161 4.57 -32.21 0.95
CA GLU A 161 5.60 -31.74 0.03
C GLU A 161 7.01 -32.26 0.38
N ARG A 162 7.11 -33.11 1.42
CA ARG A 162 8.38 -33.59 1.97
C ARG A 162 8.37 -35.10 2.21
N THR A 163 9.52 -35.72 1.99
CA THR A 163 9.87 -37.05 2.49
C THR A 163 10.57 -36.95 3.84
N LYS A 164 10.82 -38.10 4.50
CA LYS A 164 11.30 -38.16 5.90
C LYS A 164 12.64 -37.44 6.16
N LEU A 165 13.46 -37.26 5.13
CA LEU A 165 14.81 -36.66 5.23
C LEU A 165 14.90 -35.27 4.61
N ASP A 166 13.82 -34.75 4.01
CA ASP A 166 13.86 -33.42 3.39
C ASP A 166 13.95 -32.30 4.45
N PRO A 167 14.54 -31.14 4.09
CA PRO A 167 14.54 -29.96 4.95
C PRO A 167 13.12 -29.62 5.42
N LYS A 168 12.96 -29.30 6.71
CA LYS A 168 11.64 -28.99 7.29
C LYS A 168 11.15 -27.58 6.95
N SER A 169 12.05 -26.70 6.55
CA SER A 169 11.76 -25.31 6.23
C SER A 169 12.63 -24.82 5.10
N ARG A 170 12.15 -23.79 4.40
CA ARG A 170 12.92 -23.01 3.44
C ARG A 170 13.09 -21.58 3.90
N ARG A 171 14.24 -21.00 3.56
CA ARG A 171 14.50 -19.57 3.74
C ARG A 171 13.82 -18.80 2.62
N CYS A 172 13.04 -17.79 2.98
CA CYS A 172 12.42 -16.84 2.08
C CYS A 172 12.72 -15.42 2.55
N ILE A 173 12.30 -14.43 1.77
CA ILE A 173 12.46 -13.01 2.07
C ILE A 173 11.08 -12.39 2.27
N PHE A 174 10.88 -11.65 3.35
CA PHE A 174 9.62 -10.96 3.59
C PHE A 174 9.37 -9.84 2.57
N LEU A 175 8.23 -9.92 1.87
CA LEU A 175 7.79 -8.91 0.91
C LEU A 175 6.62 -8.05 1.40
N GLY A 176 5.83 -8.53 2.37
CA GLY A 176 4.70 -7.79 2.90
C GLY A 176 3.54 -8.68 3.35
N TYR A 177 2.35 -8.10 3.37
CA TYR A 177 1.12 -8.76 3.82
C TYR A 177 0.29 -9.20 2.61
N ALA A 178 -0.34 -10.37 2.70
CA ALA A 178 -1.19 -10.89 1.64
C ALA A 178 -2.58 -10.23 1.66
N ASP A 179 -3.09 -9.88 0.48
CA ASP A 179 -4.44 -9.36 0.34
C ASP A 179 -5.46 -10.51 0.46
N GLY A 180 -6.54 -10.30 1.22
CA GLY A 180 -7.65 -11.27 1.35
C GLY A 180 -7.39 -12.46 2.27
N VAL A 181 -6.18 -12.64 2.81
CA VAL A 181 -5.85 -13.72 3.74
C VAL A 181 -4.96 -13.23 4.88
N LYS A 182 -5.09 -13.83 6.06
CA LYS A 182 -4.21 -13.53 7.22
C LYS A 182 -2.88 -14.27 7.06
N GLY A 183 -2.01 -13.77 6.19
CA GLY A 183 -0.70 -14.32 5.93
C GLY A 183 0.27 -13.31 5.33
N TYR A 184 1.53 -13.70 5.22
CA TYR A 184 2.61 -12.90 4.70
C TYR A 184 2.94 -13.31 3.27
N ARG A 185 3.30 -12.33 2.43
CA ARG A 185 3.86 -12.52 1.10
C ARG A 185 5.37 -12.63 1.21
N LEU A 186 5.93 -13.69 0.67
CA LEU A 186 7.32 -14.04 0.84
C LEU A 186 7.93 -14.38 -0.52
N TRP A 187 9.16 -13.95 -0.77
CA TRP A 187 9.94 -14.33 -1.95
C TRP A 187 10.76 -15.57 -1.65
N ASP A 188 10.55 -16.63 -2.42
CA ASP A 188 11.42 -17.81 -2.42
C ASP A 188 12.53 -17.58 -3.47
N PRO A 189 13.78 -17.29 -3.05
CA PRO A 189 14.87 -17.00 -3.98
C PRO A 189 15.33 -18.25 -4.74
N THR A 190 15.06 -19.46 -4.24
CA THR A 190 15.43 -20.71 -4.90
C THR A 190 14.43 -21.08 -5.99
N ALA A 191 13.13 -20.95 -5.69
CA ALA A 191 12.07 -21.26 -6.65
C ALA A 191 11.65 -20.06 -7.52
N HIS A 192 12.23 -18.88 -7.30
CA HIS A 192 11.89 -17.62 -7.98
C HIS A 192 10.38 -17.35 -8.02
N LYS A 193 9.69 -17.56 -6.89
CA LYS A 193 8.25 -17.37 -6.79
C LYS A 193 7.84 -16.70 -5.50
N VAL A 194 6.71 -16.00 -5.55
CA VAL A 194 6.06 -15.49 -4.35
C VAL A 194 5.22 -16.59 -3.73
N VAL A 195 5.38 -16.81 -2.43
CA VAL A 195 4.58 -17.73 -1.63
C VAL A 195 3.82 -16.96 -0.55
N ILE A 196 2.66 -17.48 -0.16
CA ILE A 196 1.88 -16.93 0.95
C ILE A 196 1.89 -17.95 2.08
N SER A 197 2.31 -17.53 3.27
CA SER A 197 2.26 -18.36 4.47
C SER A 197 1.87 -17.53 5.68
N ARG A 198 1.10 -18.12 6.59
CA ARG A 198 0.82 -17.55 7.90
C ARG A 198 1.92 -17.94 8.90
N ASP A 199 2.32 -19.19 8.88
CA ASP A 199 3.27 -19.75 9.84
C ASP A 199 4.69 -19.50 9.31
N VAL A 200 5.30 -18.44 9.85
CA VAL A 200 6.63 -17.97 9.47
C VAL A 200 7.41 -17.61 10.72
N ILE A 201 8.72 -17.81 10.67
CA ILE A 201 9.66 -17.36 11.71
C ILE A 201 10.51 -16.25 11.09
N PHE A 202 10.43 -15.05 11.67
CA PHE A 202 11.24 -13.90 11.26
C PHE A 202 12.60 -13.92 11.95
N VAL A 203 13.65 -13.61 11.19
CA VAL A 203 15.03 -13.53 11.67
C VAL A 203 15.54 -12.12 11.39
N GLU A 204 15.01 -11.17 12.19
CA GLU A 204 15.19 -9.72 11.98
C GLU A 204 16.59 -9.21 12.34
N ASP A 205 17.39 -9.99 13.05
CA ASP A 205 18.78 -9.72 13.42
C ASP A 205 19.77 -9.88 12.26
N GLN A 206 19.32 -10.37 11.10
CA GLN A 206 20.15 -10.70 9.93
C GLN A 206 19.81 -9.88 8.69
N LEU A 207 19.28 -8.66 8.87
CA LEU A 207 18.90 -7.74 7.81
C LEU A 207 20.08 -6.94 7.26
#